data_AF-A0A3P6CN28-F1
#
_entry.id   AF-A0A3P6CN28-F1
#
_cell.length_a   1.000
_cell.length_b   1.000
_cell.length_c   1.000
_cell.angle_alpha   90.00
_cell.angle_beta   90.00
_cell.angle_gamma   90.00
#
_symmetry.space_group_name_H-M   'P 1'
#
loop_
_entity.id
_entity.type
_entity.pdbx_description
1 polymer ?
#
loop_
_entity_poly.entity_id
_entity_poly.type
_entity_poly.pdbx_seq_one_letter_code
_entity_poly.pdbx_strand_id
1 'polypeptide(L)'
;MCFFCIYVKRTPETNKEIHVISSGLKAVLTWHNMRTLQLSYPNFHECRESCGGQGVKTENRVGHLKGDYDGQTTFEGDNNVLMQQVSKALFAEYHMNSPRPVLPTQLTSSAL
;
A
#
# COMPACT_ATOMS: atom_id res chain seq x y z
N MET A 1 5.54 18.50 4.09
CA MET A 1 4.13 18.68 3.69
C MET A 1 3.25 17.98 4.72
N CYS A 2 2.49 18.74 5.53
CA CYS A 2 1.72 18.18 6.64
C CYS A 2 0.33 17.76 6.14
N PHE A 3 0.01 16.45 6.19
CA PHE A 3 -1.27 15.89 5.75
C PHE A 3 -2.47 16.58 6.41
N PHE A 4 -2.30 16.97 7.68
CA PHE A 4 -3.28 17.73 8.44
C PHE A 4 -3.61 19.10 7.82
N CYS A 5 -2.60 19.80 7.30
CA CYS A 5 -2.79 21.12 6.69
C CYS A 5 -3.58 21.04 5.37
N ILE A 6 -3.33 20.00 4.56
CA ILE A 6 -4.05 19.75 3.30
C ILE A 6 -5.50 19.36 3.61
N TYR A 7 -5.73 18.52 4.62
CA TYR A 7 -7.08 18.10 5.02
C TYR A 7 -7.94 19.26 5.55
N VAL A 8 -7.37 20.14 6.38
CA VAL A 8 -8.09 21.28 6.97
C VAL A 8 -8.50 22.31 5.92
N LYS A 9 -7.68 22.50 4.87
CA LYS A 9 -7.96 23.46 3.77
C LYS A 9 -8.37 22.78 2.46
N ARG A 10 -9.05 21.63 2.55
CA ARG A 10 -9.36 20.81 1.39
C ARG A 10 -10.29 21.51 0.39
N THR A 11 -9.90 21.52 -0.87
CA THR A 11 -10.73 21.79 -2.05
C THR A 11 -11.13 20.47 -2.73
N PRO A 12 -12.16 20.44 -3.59
CA PRO A 12 -12.55 19.22 -4.31
C PRO A 12 -11.43 18.59 -5.14
N GLU A 13 -10.48 19.38 -5.63
CA GLU A 13 -9.28 18.91 -6.34
C GLU A 13 -8.32 18.19 -5.38
N THR A 14 -8.00 18.83 -4.24
CA THR A 14 -7.11 18.24 -3.22
C THR A 14 -7.71 16.99 -2.55
N ASN A 15 -9.04 16.82 -2.57
CA ASN A 15 -9.68 15.59 -2.06
C ASN A 15 -9.22 14.35 -2.84
N LYS A 16 -8.95 14.47 -4.14
CA LYS A 16 -8.43 13.36 -4.94
C LYS A 16 -7.01 12.99 -4.53
N GLU A 17 -6.16 13.98 -4.27
CA GLU A 17 -4.81 13.78 -3.78
C GLU A 17 -4.79 13.15 -2.38
N ILE A 18 -5.62 13.66 -1.47
CA ILE A 18 -5.78 13.10 -0.12
C ILE A 18 -6.21 11.63 -0.23
N HIS A 19 -7.18 11.32 -1.09
CA HIS A 19 -7.64 9.95 -1.30
C HIS A 19 -6.50 9.05 -1.78
N VAL A 20 -5.78 9.43 -2.85
CA VAL A 20 -4.67 8.66 -3.40
C VAL A 20 -3.59 8.40 -2.34
N ILE A 21 -3.18 9.44 -1.61
CA ILE A 21 -2.14 9.29 -0.58
C ILE A 21 -2.65 8.42 0.58
N SER A 22 -3.90 8.60 1.01
CA SER A 22 -4.50 7.81 2.10
C SER A 22 -4.62 6.32 1.73
N SER A 23 -5.03 6.01 0.48
CA SER A 23 -5.11 4.65 -0.05
C SER A 23 -3.74 3.97 -0.07
N GLY A 24 -2.70 4.69 -0.50
CA GLY A 24 -1.32 4.19 -0.48
C GLY A 24 -0.80 3.97 0.94
N LEU A 25 -0.99 4.94 1.84
CA LEU A 25 -0.59 4.82 3.25
C LEU A 25 -1.26 3.63 3.94
N LYS A 26 -2.57 3.46 3.75
CA LYS A 26 -3.32 2.33 4.29
C LYS A 26 -2.72 1.02 3.80
N ALA A 27 -2.61 0.84 2.48
CA ALA A 27 -2.13 -0.43 1.92
C ALA A 27 -0.71 -0.78 2.40
N VAL A 28 0.21 0.19 2.36
CA VAL A 28 1.61 0.00 2.78
C VAL A 28 1.73 -0.26 4.28
N LEU A 29 1.06 0.54 5.12
CA LEU A 29 1.12 0.37 6.57
C LEU A 29 0.49 -0.96 7.00
N THR A 30 -0.62 -1.36 6.39
CA THR A 30 -1.24 -2.64 6.70
C THR A 30 -0.36 -3.80 6.27
N TRP A 31 0.24 -3.78 5.07
CA TRP A 31 1.21 -4.82 4.69
C TRP A 31 2.46 -4.81 5.58
N HIS A 32 2.90 -3.63 6.04
CA HIS A 32 3.98 -3.52 7.00
C HIS A 32 3.61 -4.13 8.35
N ASN A 33 2.43 -3.83 8.90
CA ASN A 33 1.91 -4.44 10.13
C ASN A 33 1.83 -5.97 9.99
N MET A 34 1.29 -6.46 8.86
CA MET A 34 1.25 -7.89 8.58
C MET A 34 2.63 -8.51 8.50
N ARG A 35 3.61 -7.84 7.88
CA ARG A 35 5.00 -8.30 7.83
C ARG A 35 5.64 -8.35 9.22
N THR A 36 5.43 -7.31 10.03
CA THR A 36 5.91 -7.24 11.41
C THR A 36 5.27 -8.32 12.29
N LEU A 37 4.05 -8.78 11.95
CA LEU A 37 3.32 -9.81 12.69
C LEU A 37 3.50 -11.25 12.13
N GLN A 38 3.65 -11.50 10.81
CA GLN A 38 4.00 -12.82 10.22
C GLN A 38 4.34 -12.89 8.70
N LEU A 39 5.43 -13.63 8.39
CA LEU A 39 5.76 -14.52 7.24
C LEU A 39 5.62 -14.00 5.78
N SER A 40 6.75 -13.60 5.15
CA SER A 40 7.24 -14.00 3.80
C SER A 40 8.28 -12.98 3.23
N TYR A 41 9.54 -13.42 3.02
CA TYR A 41 10.72 -12.78 2.40
C TYR A 41 11.54 -11.74 3.22
N PRO A 42 12.87 -11.65 2.96
CA PRO A 42 13.92 -11.62 3.97
C PRO A 42 13.94 -10.31 4.74
N ASN A 43 14.34 -10.40 6.00
CA ASN A 43 14.33 -9.35 7.02
C ASN A 43 12.97 -9.25 7.73
N PHE A 44 12.95 -9.94 8.87
CA PHE A 44 12.32 -9.53 10.13
C PHE A 44 10.97 -10.17 10.49
N HIS A 45 11.04 -11.11 11.42
CA HIS A 45 9.96 -11.76 12.14
C HIS A 45 10.05 -11.43 13.64
N GLU A 46 10.27 -10.18 14.04
CA GLU A 46 10.77 -9.95 15.41
C GLU A 46 9.81 -10.30 16.53
N CYS A 47 8.55 -9.84 16.54
CA CYS A 47 7.79 -9.96 17.77
C CYS A 47 7.54 -11.42 18.19
N ARG A 48 7.25 -12.32 17.22
CA ARG A 48 7.06 -13.73 17.54
C ARG A 48 8.37 -14.51 17.63
N GLU A 49 9.31 -14.31 16.71
CA GLU A 49 10.55 -15.11 16.68
C GLU A 49 11.59 -14.64 17.69
N SER A 50 11.63 -13.34 18.02
CA SER A 50 12.45 -12.85 19.14
C SER A 50 11.97 -13.39 20.48
N CYS A 51 10.70 -13.80 20.59
CA CYS A 51 10.19 -14.52 21.77
C CYS A 51 10.49 -16.04 21.75
N GLY A 52 11.06 -16.58 20.68
CA GLY A 52 11.32 -18.01 20.51
C GLY A 52 10.05 -18.87 20.69
N GLY A 53 10.20 -20.05 21.30
CA GLY A 53 9.06 -20.95 21.59
C GLY A 53 7.99 -20.34 22.50
N GLN A 54 8.33 -19.30 23.28
CA GLN A 54 7.35 -18.58 24.09
C GLN A 54 6.40 -17.74 23.21
N GLY A 55 6.80 -17.32 22.01
CA GLY A 55 5.95 -16.57 21.09
C GLY A 55 4.69 -17.31 20.61
N VAL A 56 4.60 -18.63 20.87
CA VAL A 56 3.41 -19.46 20.57
C VAL A 56 2.39 -19.44 21.71
N LYS A 57 2.80 -19.03 22.91
CA LYS A 57 1.95 -18.99 24.08
C LYS A 57 0.85 -17.95 23.93
N THR A 58 -0.38 -18.35 24.21
CA THR A 58 -1.56 -17.47 24.18
C THR A 58 -1.39 -16.26 25.11
N GLU A 59 -0.66 -16.44 26.21
CA GLU A 59 -0.32 -15.39 27.18
C GLU A 59 0.46 -14.23 26.56
N ASN A 60 1.27 -14.49 25.53
CA ASN A 60 2.03 -13.48 24.81
C ASN A 60 1.21 -12.74 23.75
N ARG A 61 -0.05 -13.19 23.50
CA ARG A 61 -1.07 -12.52 22.67
C ARG A 61 -0.70 -12.23 21.22
N VAL A 62 0.51 -12.58 20.77
CA VAL A 62 0.98 -12.34 19.40
C VAL A 62 0.06 -12.99 18.36
N GLY A 63 -0.44 -14.20 18.65
CA GLY A 63 -1.40 -14.89 17.78
C GLY A 63 -2.77 -14.19 17.69
N HIS A 64 -3.28 -13.66 18.81
CA HIS A 64 -4.54 -12.91 18.82
C HIS A 64 -4.39 -11.59 18.06
N LEU A 65 -3.30 -10.85 18.32
CA LEU A 65 -2.99 -9.61 17.60
C LEU A 65 -2.93 -9.87 16.10
N LYS A 66 -2.24 -10.92 15.64
CA LYS A 66 -2.27 -11.29 14.23
C LYS A 66 -3.69 -11.48 13.70
N GLY A 67 -4.53 -12.22 14.42
CA GLY A 67 -5.92 -12.46 14.01
C GLY A 67 -6.70 -11.16 13.81
N ASP A 68 -6.50 -10.19 14.71
CA ASP A 68 -7.13 -8.87 14.61
C ASP A 68 -6.62 -8.05 13.42
N TYR A 69 -5.33 -8.16 13.09
CA TYR A 69 -4.69 -7.41 12.01
C TYR A 69 -4.87 -8.04 10.62
N ASP A 70 -5.17 -9.34 10.52
CA ASP A 70 -5.33 -10.05 9.24
C ASP A 70 -6.46 -9.45 8.38
N GLY A 71 -7.56 -9.08 9.03
CA GLY A 71 -8.71 -8.41 8.39
C GLY A 71 -8.41 -6.99 7.91
N GLN A 72 -7.36 -6.33 8.40
CA GLN A 72 -7.06 -4.96 7.98
C GLN A 72 -6.60 -4.85 6.53
N THR A 73 -6.13 -5.96 5.93
CA THR A 73 -5.73 -6.02 4.51
C THR A 73 -6.91 -5.80 3.56
N THR A 74 -8.13 -6.08 4.01
CA THR A 74 -9.37 -5.96 3.23
C THR A 74 -10.29 -4.86 3.75
N PHE A 75 -10.22 -4.52 5.04
CA PHE A 75 -10.98 -3.44 5.66
C PHE A 75 -10.69 -2.08 5.00
N GLU A 76 -11.69 -1.21 4.84
CA GLU A 76 -11.61 0.10 4.14
C GLU A 76 -11.09 0.02 2.68
N GLY A 77 -11.20 -1.17 2.06
CA GLY A 77 -10.77 -1.44 0.69
C GLY A 77 -9.59 -2.40 0.63
N ASP A 78 -9.64 -3.36 -0.28
CA ASP A 78 -8.53 -4.33 -0.48
C ASP A 78 -7.22 -3.61 -0.83
N ASN A 79 -6.13 -3.98 -0.16
CA ASN A 79 -4.83 -3.33 -0.36
C ASN A 79 -4.36 -3.33 -1.83
N ASN A 80 -4.62 -4.40 -2.59
CA ASN A 80 -4.24 -4.45 -4.00
C ASN A 80 -5.10 -3.50 -4.83
N VAL A 81 -6.41 -3.45 -4.55
CA VAL A 81 -7.33 -2.53 -5.22
C VAL A 81 -6.96 -1.07 -4.90
N LEU A 82 -6.61 -0.75 -3.65
CA LEU A 82 -6.14 0.57 -3.26
C LEU A 82 -4.84 0.94 -3.99
N MET A 83 -3.90 0.01 -4.11
CA MET A 83 -2.67 0.24 -4.88
C MET A 83 -2.93 0.38 -6.38
N GLN A 84 -3.94 -0.28 -6.93
CA GLN A 84 -4.37 -0.06 -8.33
C GLN A 84 -4.91 1.36 -8.52
N GLN A 85 -5.68 1.89 -7.56
CA GLN A 85 -6.14 3.28 -7.61
C GLN A 85 -4.98 4.28 -7.56
N VAL A 86 -4.00 4.03 -6.70
CA VAL A 86 -2.76 4.84 -6.63
C VAL A 86 -2.00 4.80 -7.95
N SER A 87 -1.79 3.60 -8.49
CA SER A 87 -1.11 3.39 -9.77
C SER A 87 -1.81 4.16 -10.90
N LYS A 88 -3.14 4.07 -10.98
CA LYS A 88 -3.94 4.79 -11.98
C LYS A 88 -3.76 6.31 -11.87
N ALA A 89 -3.72 6.85 -10.64
CA ALA A 89 -3.50 8.28 -10.44
C ALA A 89 -2.09 8.72 -10.88
N LEU A 90 -1.06 7.92 -10.53
CA LEU A 90 0.33 8.19 -10.94
C LEU A 90 0.52 8.10 -12.45
N PHE A 91 -0.10 7.11 -13.12
CA PHE A 91 -0.06 7.00 -14.58
C PHE A 91 -0.75 8.16 -15.28
N ALA A 92 -1.86 8.66 -14.74
CA ALA A 92 -2.54 9.83 -15.28
C ALA A 92 -1.65 11.08 -15.22
N GLU A 93 -1.00 11.33 -14.08
CA GLU A 93 -0.02 12.41 -13.91
C GLU A 93 1.17 12.25 -14.86
N TYR A 94 1.70 11.03 -14.99
CA TYR A 94 2.80 10.75 -15.91
C TYR A 94 2.40 11.03 -17.37
N HIS A 95 1.23 10.57 -17.81
CA HIS A 95 0.76 10.83 -19.19
C HIS A 95 0.51 12.32 -19.48
N MET A 96 0.06 13.09 -18.48
CA MET A 96 -0.20 14.52 -18.65
C MET A 96 1.10 15.35 -18.69
N ASN A 97 2.11 14.96 -17.91
CA ASN A 97 3.34 15.74 -17.72
C ASN A 97 4.56 15.24 -18.52
N SER A 98 4.49 14.06 -19.15
CA SER A 98 5.61 13.50 -19.92
C SER A 98 5.56 13.89 -21.41
N PRO A 99 6.71 14.11 -22.07
CA PRO A 99 6.77 14.07 -23.52
C PRO A 99 6.24 12.71 -23.98
N ARG A 100 5.34 12.69 -24.96
CA ARG A 100 4.78 11.45 -25.50
C ARG A 100 5.92 10.47 -25.81
N PRO A 101 5.89 9.23 -25.28
CA PRO A 101 6.92 8.26 -25.59
C PRO A 101 6.91 8.05 -27.10
N VAL A 102 8.05 8.34 -27.74
CA VAL A 102 8.24 8.06 -29.16
C VAL A 102 8.34 6.56 -29.26
N LEU A 103 7.23 5.90 -29.64
CA LEU A 103 7.24 4.48 -29.93
C LEU A 103 8.28 4.25 -31.04
N PRO A 104 9.23 3.32 -30.87
CA PRO A 104 10.11 2.92 -31.96
C PRO A 104 9.24 2.54 -33.16
N THR A 105 9.52 3.13 -34.32
CA THR A 105 8.79 2.88 -35.58
C THR A 105 8.74 1.41 -36.00
N GLN A 106 9.58 0.57 -35.39
CA GLN A 106 9.60 -0.88 -35.54
C GLN A 106 8.41 -1.60 -34.88
N LEU A 107 7.69 -0.97 -33.94
CA LEU A 107 6.50 -1.55 -33.30
C LEU A 107 5.19 -1.14 -33.99
N THR A 108 5.21 -0.16 -34.89
CA THR A 108 4.02 0.32 -35.61
C THR A 108 3.80 -0.37 -36.97
N SER A 109 4.75 -1.19 -37.43
CA SER A 109 4.74 -1.74 -38.80
C SER A 109 4.66 -3.27 -38.91
N SER A 110 4.37 -4.00 -37.83
CA SER A 110 4.22 -5.46 -37.90
C SER A 110 3.26 -6.00 -36.85
N ALA A 111 1.99 -5.65 -37.00
CA ALA A 111 0.88 -6.46 -36.52
C ALA A 111 -0.19 -6.44 -37.64
N LEU A 112 0.00 -7.33 -38.61
CA LEU A 112 -1.13 -7.94 -39.31
C LEU A 112 -2.00 -8.69 -38.30
#